data_AF-B5Y661-F1
#
_entry.id   AF-B5Y661-F1
#
_cell.length_a   1.000
_cell.length_b   1.000
_cell.length_c   1.000
_cell.angle_alpha   90.00
_cell.angle_beta   90.00
_cell.angle_gamma   90.00
#
_symmetry.space_group_name_H-M   'P 1'
#
loop_
_entity.id
_entity.type
_entity.pdbx_description
1 polymer ?
#
loop_
_entity_poly.entity_id
_entity_poly.type
_entity_poly.pdbx_seq_one_letter_code
_entity_poly.pdbx_strand_id
1 'polypeptide(L)'
;MESRFDWTNLLIGILMIIVGILVLTNPAATMTTLAILVGIAVLISGVIFLFKYKESTANLIYGIIAIILGIILLTRPAFAVSALGFIIGIWFFIEGVLGLTRAGFYKLISSAMYITSIILNVLLLIAGFLIILNPFVAALSLPVLTGIALLIAGVMHIAGAFSSKQQPPSLPY
;
A
#
# COMPACT_ATOMS: atom_id res chain seq x y z
N MET A 1 -5.29 32.68 -26.88
CA MET A 1 -5.20 31.45 -26.07
C MET A 1 -3.95 31.56 -25.21
N GLU A 2 -4.06 32.06 -23.98
CA GLU A 2 -2.94 32.03 -23.05
C GLU A 2 -2.80 30.60 -22.52
N SER A 3 -1.66 29.98 -22.79
CA SER A 3 -1.22 28.80 -22.05
C SER A 3 -0.99 29.26 -20.62
N ARG A 4 -1.99 29.09 -19.75
CA ARG A 4 -1.80 29.32 -18.32
C ARG A 4 -0.91 28.19 -17.83
N PHE A 5 0.36 28.51 -17.61
CA PHE A 5 1.28 27.64 -16.92
C PHE A 5 0.62 27.12 -15.64
N ASP A 6 0.57 25.80 -15.48
CA ASP A 6 -0.17 25.19 -14.38
C ASP A 6 0.73 25.06 -13.15
N TRP A 7 0.76 26.15 -12.37
CA TRP A 7 1.50 26.24 -11.11
C TRP A 7 1.11 25.16 -10.09
N THR A 8 -0.13 24.67 -10.14
CA THR A 8 -0.60 23.60 -9.24
C THR A 8 0.08 22.29 -9.58
N ASN A 9 0.12 21.92 -10.85
CA ASN A 9 0.83 20.73 -11.32
C ASN A 9 2.33 20.79 -11.04
N LEU A 10 2.96 21.97 -11.20
CA LEU A 10 4.36 22.15 -10.83
C LEU A 10 4.59 21.90 -9.33
N LEU A 11 3.80 22.53 -8.48
CA LEU A 11 3.95 22.44 -7.02
C LEU A 11 3.74 21.00 -6.53
N ILE A 12 2.67 20.35 -7.00
CA ILE A 12 2.39 18.94 -6.69
C ILE A 12 3.57 18.06 -7.14
N GLY A 13 4.06 18.27 -8.36
CA GLY A 13 5.17 17.50 -8.90
C GLY A 13 6.46 17.62 -8.07
N ILE A 14 6.83 18.83 -7.66
CA ILE A 14 7.98 19.08 -6.79
C ILE A 14 7.78 18.41 -5.42
N LEU A 15 6.60 18.57 -4.80
CA LEU A 15 6.29 17.94 -3.53
C LEU A 15 6.38 16.41 -3.61
N MET A 16 5.85 15.80 -4.67
CA MET A 16 5.92 14.36 -4.89
C MET A 16 7.36 13.88 -5.04
N ILE A 17 8.22 14.62 -5.76
CA ILE A 17 9.65 14.27 -5.87
C ILE A 17 10.32 14.35 -4.50
N ILE A 18 10.11 15.42 -3.74
CA ILE A 18 10.71 15.58 -2.40
C ILE A 18 10.28 14.43 -1.48
N VAL A 19 8.98 14.15 -1.42
CA VAL A 19 8.45 13.06 -0.58
C VAL A 19 8.99 11.71 -1.07
N GLY A 20 9.06 11.48 -2.38
CA GLY A 20 9.64 10.26 -2.96
C GLY A 20 11.10 10.06 -2.54
N ILE A 21 11.93 11.11 -2.63
CA ILE A 21 13.32 11.07 -2.17
C ILE A 21 13.40 10.77 -0.67
N LEU A 22 12.60 11.45 0.16
CA LEU A 22 12.59 11.24 1.60
C LEU A 22 12.22 9.80 1.97
N VAL A 23 11.21 9.24 1.32
CA VAL A 23 10.79 7.83 1.50
C VAL A 23 11.91 6.87 1.11
N LEU A 24 12.60 7.10 -0.02
CA LEU A 24 13.67 6.22 -0.48
C LEU A 24 14.97 6.35 0.33
N THR A 25 15.20 7.50 0.96
CA THR A 25 16.38 7.73 1.80
C THR A 25 16.29 6.93 3.10
N ASN A 26 15.09 6.77 3.67
CA ASN A 26 14.89 5.95 4.86
C ASN A 26 13.55 5.18 4.84
N PRO A 27 13.44 4.09 4.05
CA PRO A 27 12.22 3.29 3.95
C PRO A 27 11.76 2.72 5.30
N ALA A 28 12.71 2.39 6.18
CA ALA A 28 12.43 1.87 7.51
C ALA A 28 11.76 2.91 8.42
N ALA A 29 12.19 4.18 8.34
CA ALA A 29 11.53 5.27 9.06
C ALA A 29 10.12 5.55 8.52
N THR A 30 9.91 5.45 7.20
CA THR A 30 8.56 5.54 6.62
C THR A 30 7.63 4.47 7.17
N MET A 31 8.10 3.22 7.23
CA MET A 31 7.34 2.11 7.83
C MET A 31 7.06 2.32 9.32
N THR A 32 8.05 2.81 10.06
CA THR A 32 7.88 3.12 11.49
C THR A 32 6.83 4.22 11.70
N THR A 33 6.85 5.25 10.86
CA THR A 33 5.87 6.33 10.90
C THR A 33 4.47 5.81 10.61
N LEU A 34 4.31 4.98 9.58
CA LEU A 34 3.02 4.35 9.26
C LEU A 34 2.55 3.42 10.38
N ALA A 35 3.43 2.63 10.98
CA ALA A 35 3.12 1.79 12.13
C ALA A 35 2.59 2.61 13.33
N ILE A 36 3.20 3.77 13.60
CA ILE A 36 2.74 4.69 14.65
C ILE A 36 1.36 5.23 14.31
N LEU A 37 1.14 5.71 13.07
CA LEU A 37 -0.17 6.22 12.64
C LEU A 37 -1.26 5.16 12.76
N VAL A 38 -0.98 3.93 12.35
CA VAL A 38 -1.89 2.78 12.52
C VAL A 38 -2.13 2.51 14.01
N GLY A 39 -1.08 2.52 14.84
CA GLY A 39 -1.21 2.36 16.29
C GLY A 39 -2.13 3.41 16.93
N ILE A 40 -1.99 4.68 16.54
CA ILE A 40 -2.87 5.77 16.99
C ILE A 40 -4.31 5.50 16.54
N ALA A 41 -4.53 5.16 15.26
CA ALA A 41 -5.87 4.90 14.73
C ALA A 41 -6.55 3.70 15.44
N VAL A 42 -5.79 2.63 15.70
CA VAL A 42 -6.27 1.44 16.41
C VAL A 42 -6.60 1.78 17.88
N LEU A 43 -5.78 2.59 18.55
CA LEU A 43 -6.08 3.09 19.90
C LEU A 43 -7.39 3.89 19.94
N ILE A 44 -7.52 4.86 19.04
CA ILE A 44 -8.73 5.70 18.95
C ILE A 44 -9.96 4.81 18.71
N SER A 45 -9.85 3.83 17.80
CA SER A 45 -10.92 2.88 17.53
C SER A 45 -11.30 2.09 18.77
N GLY A 46 -10.32 1.61 19.53
CA GLY A 46 -10.56 0.88 20.78
C GLY A 46 -11.28 1.73 21.83
N VAL A 47 -10.91 3.00 21.97
CA VAL A 47 -11.60 3.96 22.85
C VAL A 47 -13.04 4.18 22.39
N ILE A 48 -13.30 4.34 21.09
CA ILE A 48 -14.66 4.47 20.54
C ILE A 48 -15.50 3.23 20.87
N PHE A 49 -14.95 2.02 20.69
CA PHE A 49 -15.65 0.77 21.01
C PHE A 49 -15.97 0.63 22.50
N LEU A 50 -15.09 1.09 23.39
CA LEU A 50 -15.38 1.14 24.82
C LEU A 50 -16.58 2.03 25.14
N PHE A 51 -16.73 3.18 24.48
CA PHE A 51 -17.92 4.03 24.68
C PHE A 51 -19.21 3.38 24.19
N LYS A 52 -19.13 2.50 23.18
CA LYS A 52 -20.26 1.77 22.60
C LYS A 52 -20.51 0.40 23.25
N TYR A 53 -19.93 0.12 24.43
CA TYR A 53 -20.04 -1.21 25.06
C TYR A 53 -21.49 -1.62 25.38
N LYS A 54 -22.37 -0.65 25.64
CA LYS A 54 -23.79 -0.91 25.94
C LYS A 54 -24.58 -1.43 24.73
N GLU A 55 -24.09 -1.20 23.52
CA GLU A 55 -24.72 -1.68 22.28
C GLU A 55 -24.45 -3.17 22.05
N SER A 56 -23.29 -3.68 22.49
CA SER A 56 -22.92 -5.08 22.37
C SER A 56 -21.74 -5.42 23.27
N THR A 57 -21.79 -6.55 23.98
CA THR A 57 -20.64 -7.09 24.73
C THR A 57 -19.43 -7.32 23.82
N ALA A 58 -19.65 -7.55 22.52
CA ALA A 58 -18.56 -7.66 21.54
C ALA A 58 -17.76 -6.36 21.43
N ASN A 59 -18.41 -5.19 21.53
CA ASN A 59 -17.72 -3.90 21.49
C ASN A 59 -16.77 -3.72 22.67
N LEU A 60 -17.12 -4.25 23.85
CA LEU A 60 -16.20 -4.23 25.00
C LEU A 60 -14.94 -5.04 24.71
N ILE A 61 -15.10 -6.26 24.16
CA ILE A 61 -14.00 -7.16 23.82
C ILE A 61 -13.12 -6.54 22.72
N TYR A 62 -13.73 -6.05 21.63
CA TYR A 62 -13.01 -5.39 20.55
C TYR A 62 -12.29 -4.12 21.03
N GLY A 63 -12.92 -3.34 21.91
CA GLY A 63 -12.33 -2.14 22.48
C GLY A 63 -11.07 -2.44 23.29
N ILE A 64 -11.14 -3.44 24.18
CA ILE A 64 -10.00 -3.87 24.99
C ILE A 64 -8.87 -4.40 24.10
N ILE A 65 -9.18 -5.28 23.15
CA ILE A 65 -8.19 -5.85 22.22
C ILE A 65 -7.53 -4.73 21.41
N ALA A 66 -8.32 -3.81 20.85
CA ALA A 66 -7.81 -2.71 20.04
C ALA A 66 -6.92 -1.78 20.88
N ILE A 67 -7.27 -1.49 22.14
CA ILE A 67 -6.40 -0.69 23.01
C ILE A 67 -5.07 -1.39 23.26
N ILE A 68 -5.09 -2.67 23.62
CA ILE A 68 -3.87 -3.45 23.87
C ILE A 68 -3.00 -3.49 22.61
N LEU A 69 -3.60 -3.80 21.45
CA LEU A 69 -2.90 -3.81 20.18
C LEU A 69 -2.32 -2.43 19.85
N GLY A 70 -3.11 -1.36 20.01
CA GLY A 70 -2.64 0.00 19.76
C GLY A 70 -1.45 0.38 20.63
N ILE A 71 -1.46 0.03 21.93
CA ILE A 71 -0.31 0.23 22.83
C ILE A 71 0.91 -0.56 22.33
N ILE A 72 0.73 -1.84 21.95
CA ILE A 72 1.82 -2.67 21.42
C ILE A 72 2.40 -2.06 20.14
N LEU A 73 1.56 -1.60 19.22
CA LEU A 73 2.01 -1.00 17.95
C LEU A 73 2.80 0.30 18.19
N LEU A 74 2.38 1.13 19.15
CA LEU A 74 3.09 2.37 19.51
C LEU A 74 4.41 2.12 20.26
N THR A 75 4.43 1.15 21.18
CA THR A 75 5.63 0.85 21.98
C THR A 75 6.64 -0.01 21.24
N ARG A 76 6.19 -0.82 20.26
CA ARG A 76 7.02 -1.69 19.44
C ARG A 76 6.67 -1.56 17.95
N PRO A 77 7.04 -0.46 17.29
CA PRO A 77 6.76 -0.27 15.87
C PRO A 77 7.34 -1.38 14.98
N ALA A 78 8.49 -1.96 15.36
CA ALA A 78 9.07 -3.10 14.64
C ALA A 78 8.13 -4.33 14.60
N PHE A 79 7.32 -4.54 15.64
CA PHE A 79 6.31 -5.59 15.65
C PHE A 79 5.19 -5.31 14.64
N ALA A 80 4.72 -4.07 14.56
CA ALA A 80 3.73 -3.64 13.57
C ALA A 80 4.22 -3.88 12.14
N VAL A 81 5.46 -3.46 11.84
CA VAL A 81 6.10 -3.64 10.54
C VAL A 81 6.24 -5.12 10.20
N SER A 82 6.67 -5.96 11.15
CA SER A 82 6.74 -7.41 10.96
C SER A 82 5.36 -8.04 10.75
N ALA A 83 4.34 -7.59 11.47
CA ALA A 83 2.97 -8.10 11.32
C ALA A 83 2.42 -7.80 9.92
N LEU A 84 2.65 -6.60 9.38
CA LEU A 84 2.32 -6.26 7.99
C LEU A 84 3.05 -7.17 7.01
N GLY A 85 4.34 -7.41 7.22
CA GLY A 85 5.12 -8.35 6.40
C GLY A 85 4.53 -9.75 6.39
N PHE A 86 4.12 -10.28 7.55
CA PHE A 86 3.44 -11.57 7.63
C PHE A 86 2.10 -11.59 6.90
N ILE A 87 1.28 -10.56 7.06
CA ILE A 87 -0.02 -10.45 6.36
C ILE A 87 0.21 -10.52 4.84
N ILE A 88 1.19 -9.76 4.33
CA ILE A 88 1.54 -9.75 2.90
C ILE A 88 2.06 -11.13 2.46
N GLY A 89 2.95 -11.75 3.24
CA GLY A 89 3.51 -13.06 2.91
C GLY A 89 2.45 -14.16 2.86
N ILE A 90 1.55 -14.19 3.85
CA ILE A 90 0.43 -15.12 3.91
C ILE A 90 -0.52 -14.88 2.75
N TRP A 91 -0.86 -13.62 2.46
CA TRP A 91 -1.68 -13.27 1.29
C TRP A 91 -1.07 -13.82 -0.01
N PHE A 92 0.22 -13.55 -0.25
CA PHE A 92 0.91 -13.99 -1.46
C PHE A 92 0.97 -15.51 -1.55
N PHE A 93 1.22 -16.18 -0.42
CA PHE A 93 1.19 -17.63 -0.36
C PHE A 93 -0.19 -18.19 -0.73
N ILE A 94 -1.26 -17.64 -0.14
CA ILE A 94 -2.65 -18.04 -0.43
C ILE A 94 -2.99 -17.79 -1.90
N GLU A 95 -2.69 -16.60 -2.43
CA GLU A 95 -2.94 -16.28 -3.85
C GLU A 95 -2.14 -17.19 -4.78
N GLY A 96 -0.89 -17.54 -4.45
CA GLY A 96 -0.10 -18.50 -5.21
C GLY A 96 -0.77 -19.87 -5.25
N VAL A 97 -1.22 -20.39 -4.10
CA VAL A 97 -1.96 -21.67 -4.03
C VAL A 97 -3.25 -21.59 -4.85
N LEU A 98 -4.07 -20.57 -4.63
CA LEU A 98 -5.36 -20.43 -5.31
C LEU A 98 -5.21 -20.18 -6.82
N GLY A 99 -4.16 -19.48 -7.23
CA GLY A 99 -3.85 -19.27 -8.64
C GLY A 99 -3.45 -20.56 -9.33
N LEU A 100 -2.68 -21.43 -8.66
CA LEU A 100 -2.35 -22.76 -9.17
C LEU A 100 -3.57 -23.67 -9.29
N THR A 101 -4.51 -23.64 -8.33
CA THR A 101 -5.74 -24.44 -8.44
C THR A 101 -6.64 -23.97 -9.59
N ARG A 102 -6.66 -22.66 -9.87
CA ARG A 102 -7.41 -22.07 -10.98
C ARG A 102 -6.68 -22.17 -12.32
N ALA A 103 -5.37 -22.50 -12.32
CA ALA A 103 -4.54 -22.41 -13.52
C ALA A 103 -5.07 -23.22 -14.70
N GLY A 104 -5.71 -24.37 -14.42
CA GLY A 104 -6.31 -25.25 -15.42
C GLY A 104 -7.31 -24.54 -16.35
N PHE A 105 -8.03 -23.51 -15.89
CA PHE A 105 -8.96 -22.76 -16.73
C PHE A 105 -8.26 -21.98 -17.85
N TYR A 106 -7.03 -21.50 -17.63
CA TYR A 106 -6.28 -20.75 -18.65
C TYR A 106 -5.84 -21.64 -19.83
N LYS A 107 -5.77 -22.96 -19.62
CA LYS A 107 -5.44 -23.93 -20.68
C LYS A 107 -6.49 -23.95 -21.79
N LEU A 108 -7.75 -23.62 -21.45
CA LEU A 108 -8.86 -23.54 -22.41
C LEU A 108 -8.77 -22.31 -23.32
N ILE A 109 -8.02 -21.28 -22.92
CA ILE A 109 -7.87 -20.03 -23.68
C ILE A 109 -6.60 -20.08 -24.53
N SER A 110 -5.45 -20.36 -23.92
CA SER A 110 -4.20 -20.57 -24.65
C SER A 110 -3.14 -21.27 -23.81
N SER A 111 -2.30 -22.07 -24.46
CA SER A 111 -1.14 -22.71 -23.81
C SER A 111 -0.17 -21.69 -23.19
N ALA A 112 -0.01 -20.53 -23.84
CA ALA A 112 0.84 -19.45 -23.33
C ALA A 112 0.29 -18.88 -22.01
N MET A 113 -1.01 -18.57 -21.93
CA MET A 113 -1.61 -18.08 -20.68
C MET A 113 -1.57 -19.11 -19.56
N TYR A 114 -1.74 -20.40 -19.88
CA TYR A 114 -1.59 -21.48 -18.92
C TYR A 114 -0.18 -21.53 -18.32
N ILE A 115 0.84 -21.59 -19.17
CA ILE A 115 2.24 -21.68 -18.71
C ILE A 115 2.62 -20.42 -17.92
N THR A 116 2.27 -19.24 -18.42
CA THR A 116 2.50 -17.97 -17.72
C THR A 116 1.83 -17.96 -16.34
N SER A 117 0.57 -18.41 -16.25
CA SER A 117 -0.14 -18.49 -14.98
C SER A 117 0.54 -19.45 -14.00
N ILE A 118 0.98 -20.62 -14.45
CA ILE A 118 1.73 -21.57 -13.62
C ILE A 118 3.02 -20.92 -13.10
N ILE A 119 3.82 -20.32 -13.99
CA ILE A 119 5.10 -19.69 -13.62
C ILE A 119 4.86 -18.57 -12.60
N LEU A 120 3.93 -17.65 -12.87
CA LEU A 120 3.64 -16.52 -12.00
C LEU A 120 3.17 -16.98 -10.62
N ASN A 121 2.30 -17.98 -10.54
CA ASN A 121 1.78 -18.46 -9.27
C ASN A 121 2.79 -19.27 -8.47
N VAL A 122 3.70 -20.02 -9.13
CA VAL A 122 4.84 -20.65 -8.45
C VAL A 122 5.79 -19.59 -7.89
N LEU A 123 6.12 -18.56 -8.68
CA LEU A 123 6.95 -17.44 -8.20
C LEU A 123 6.27 -16.72 -7.04
N LEU A 124 4.96 -16.50 -7.10
CA LEU A 124 4.19 -15.87 -6.03
C LEU A 124 4.18 -16.70 -4.75
N LEU A 125 4.06 -18.02 -4.86
CA LEU A 125 4.15 -18.95 -3.73
C LEU A 125 5.54 -18.89 -3.06
N ILE A 126 6.60 -18.93 -3.87
CA ILE A 126 7.99 -18.82 -3.39
C ILE A 126 8.19 -17.45 -2.72
N ALA A 127 7.73 -16.37 -3.34
CA ALA A 127 7.81 -15.04 -2.77
C ALA A 127 7.07 -14.98 -1.43
N GLY A 128 5.82 -15.43 -1.35
CA GLY A 128 5.05 -15.49 -0.10
C GLY A 128 5.77 -16.27 0.99
N PHE A 129 6.34 -17.43 0.66
CA PHE A 129 7.12 -18.23 1.61
C PHE A 129 8.39 -17.52 2.10
N LEU A 130 9.17 -16.93 1.19
CA LEU A 130 10.38 -16.16 1.56
C LEU A 130 10.05 -14.94 2.42
N ILE A 131 8.93 -14.28 2.16
CA ILE A 131 8.44 -13.16 2.95
C ILE A 131 8.08 -13.62 4.36
N ILE A 132 7.42 -14.77 4.52
CA ILE A 132 7.10 -15.32 5.84
C ILE A 132 8.38 -15.61 6.64
N LEU A 133 9.44 -16.09 5.99
CA LEU A 133 10.73 -16.32 6.63
C LEU A 133 11.44 -15.03 7.05
N ASN A 134 11.25 -13.94 6.30
CA ASN A 134 11.81 -12.62 6.64
C ASN A 134 10.81 -11.49 6.33
N PRO A 135 9.87 -11.22 7.26
CA PRO A 135 8.77 -10.28 7.01
C PRO A 135 9.23 -8.83 6.85
N PHE A 136 10.43 -8.49 7.34
CA PHE A 136 11.00 -7.16 7.20
C PHE A 136 11.33 -6.83 5.74
N VAL A 137 11.79 -7.81 4.95
CA VAL A 137 12.11 -7.60 3.53
C VAL A 137 10.87 -7.19 2.75
N ALA A 138 9.73 -7.84 3.00
CA ALA A 138 8.46 -7.49 2.38
C ALA A 138 7.96 -6.12 2.81
N ALA A 139 8.03 -5.82 4.11
CA ALA A 139 7.56 -4.54 4.62
C ALA A 139 8.34 -3.36 4.02
N LEU A 140 9.63 -3.54 3.71
CA LEU A 140 10.46 -2.52 3.05
C LEU A 140 10.18 -2.40 1.53
N SER A 141 9.56 -3.39 0.90
CA SER A 141 9.22 -3.29 -0.52
C SER A 141 8.17 -2.20 -0.81
N LEU A 142 7.20 -2.01 0.10
CA LEU A 142 6.13 -1.04 -0.08
C LEU A 142 6.62 0.41 -0.14
N PRO A 143 7.39 0.94 0.84
CA PRO A 143 7.93 2.29 0.74
C PRO A 143 8.82 2.47 -0.47
N VAL A 144 9.61 1.45 -0.84
CA VAL A 144 10.47 1.54 -2.02
C VAL A 144 9.63 1.71 -3.29
N LEU A 145 8.61 0.87 -3.48
CA LEU A 145 7.70 0.98 -4.60
C LEU A 145 6.93 2.31 -4.59
N THR A 146 6.44 2.75 -3.42
CA THR A 146 5.77 4.04 -3.26
C THR A 146 6.71 5.20 -3.58
N GLY A 147 7.96 5.17 -3.11
CA GLY A 147 8.95 6.18 -3.39
C GLY A 147 9.25 6.30 -4.88
N ILE A 148 9.49 5.17 -5.56
CA ILE A 148 9.68 5.14 -7.02
C ILE A 148 8.44 5.67 -7.74
N ALA A 149 7.24 5.23 -7.34
CA ALA A 149 5.99 5.70 -7.92
C ALA A 149 5.79 7.21 -7.74
N LEU A 150 6.13 7.76 -6.58
CA LEU A 150 6.09 9.20 -6.31
C LEU A 150 7.08 9.98 -7.17
N LEU A 151 8.29 9.46 -7.40
CA LEU A 151 9.25 10.07 -8.31
C LEU A 151 8.70 10.11 -9.74
N ILE A 152 8.19 8.98 -10.24
CA ILE A 152 7.62 8.89 -11.60
C ILE A 152 6.44 9.86 -11.73
N ALA A 153 5.50 9.83 -10.79
CA ALA A 153 4.33 10.71 -10.83
C ALA A 153 4.71 12.18 -10.68
N GLY A 154 5.72 12.51 -9.87
CA GLY A 154 6.26 13.87 -9.75
C GLY A 154 6.81 14.40 -11.07
N VAL A 155 7.59 13.59 -11.80
CA VAL A 155 8.07 13.93 -13.15
C VAL A 155 6.91 14.14 -14.12
N MET A 156 5.89 13.29 -14.08
CA MET A 156 4.70 13.41 -14.93
C MET A 156 3.92 14.70 -14.64
N HIS A 157 3.74 15.08 -13.38
CA HIS A 157 3.08 16.33 -13.00
C HIS A 157 3.87 17.57 -13.45
N ILE A 158 5.21 17.55 -13.29
CA ILE A 158 6.07 18.63 -13.79
C ILE A 158 5.95 18.74 -15.32
N ALA A 159 6.02 17.63 -16.06
CA ALA A 159 5.84 17.63 -17.52
C ALA A 159 4.44 18.12 -17.93
N GLY A 160 3.40 17.74 -17.17
CA GLY A 160 2.03 18.19 -17.35
C GLY A 160 1.86 19.70 -17.16
N ALA A 161 2.61 20.32 -16.24
CA ALA A 161 2.56 21.77 -16.00
C ALA A 161 2.90 22.61 -17.23
N PHE A 162 3.77 22.09 -18.10
CA PHE A 162 4.16 22.70 -19.37
C PHE A 162 3.25 22.31 -20.54
N SER A 163 2.41 21.28 -20.36
CA SER A 163 1.56 20.68 -21.41
C SER A 163 0.11 21.15 -21.38
N SER A 164 -0.28 22.10 -20.51
CA SER A 164 -1.65 22.59 -20.29
C SER A 164 -2.32 23.32 -21.47
N LYS A 165 -1.87 23.12 -22.71
CA LYS A 165 -2.51 23.68 -23.91
C LYS A 165 -3.64 22.76 -24.42
N GLN A 166 -4.84 23.37 -24.50
CA GLN A 166 -6.03 23.04 -25.33
C GLN A 166 -7.16 22.20 -24.70
N GLN A 167 -7.98 22.82 -23.84
CA GLN A 167 -9.42 22.51 -23.80
C GLN A 167 -10.11 23.41 -24.84
N PRO A 168 -10.70 22.86 -25.92
CA PRO A 168 -11.49 23.66 -26.86
C PRO A 168 -12.71 24.24 -26.12
N PRO A 169 -13.12 25.50 -26.41
CA PRO A 169 -14.29 26.09 -25.77
C PRO A 169 -15.52 25.22 -26.06
N SER A 170 -16.27 24.88 -25.00
CA SER A 170 -17.57 24.22 -25.13
C SER A 170 -18.45 25.10 -26.03
N LEU A 171 -18.86 24.54 -27.17
CA LEU A 171 -19.74 25.22 -28.11
C LEU A 171 -21.01 25.66 -27.38
N PRO A 172 -21.42 26.93 -27.49
CA PRO A 172 -22.73 27.34 -27.00
C PRO A 172 -23.80 26.65 -27.86
N TYR A 173 -24.61 25.79 -27.23
CA TYR A 173 -25.91 25.37 -27.76
C TYR A 173 -26.96 26.41 -27.40
#